data_AF-A0A935Z727-F1
#
_entry.id   AF-A0A935Z727-F1
#
_cell.length_a   1.000
_cell.length_b   1.000
_cell.length_c   1.000
_cell.angle_alpha   90.00
_cell.angle_beta   90.00
_cell.angle_gamma   90.00
#
_symmetry.space_group_name_H-M   'P 1'
#
loop_
_entity.id
_entity.type
_entity.pdbx_description
1 polymer ?
#
loop_
_entity_poly.entity_id
_entity_poly.type
_entity_poly.pdbx_seq_one_letter_code
_entity_poly.pdbx_strand_id
1 'polypeptide(L)'
;MKAPTVGLSAGLVALAALVPVDAWGAGDTTYGRVEGALELAPGLGATLASYGARPTLELRGRYLSMAGVFVTYEEGFGTRVDPRRLLATGIEVRPLFFARWLKDKEVGSAFVDLAIDSFALELGAFFAQPPGRGLGERMGLQASLGIELPLFGKAEGLFLTAHGGGRFSDRLAAEDPSTRAERAAFVTFGLAWHETIEVGLTP
;
A
#
# COMPACT_ATOMS: atom_id res chain seq x y z
N MET A 1 24.35 40.02 -0.20
CA MET A 1 22.93 39.70 -0.49
C MET A 1 22.79 38.19 -0.35
N LYS A 2 22.08 37.72 0.69
CA LYS A 2 21.94 36.31 1.07
C LYS A 2 20.55 35.81 0.65
N ALA A 3 20.48 34.68 -0.04
CA ALA A 3 19.24 34.00 -0.39
C ALA A 3 18.64 33.29 0.84
N PRO A 4 17.32 33.29 1.04
CA PRO A 4 16.70 32.46 2.07
C PRO A 4 16.50 31.03 1.57
N THR A 5 17.12 30.09 2.27
CA THR A 5 16.80 28.66 2.31
C THR A 5 15.41 28.43 2.88
N VAL A 6 14.50 27.85 2.10
CA VAL A 6 13.20 27.37 2.59
C VAL A 6 13.40 25.96 3.14
N GLY A 7 13.42 25.85 4.47
CA GLY A 7 13.32 24.56 5.17
C GLY A 7 11.86 24.11 5.16
N LEU A 8 11.59 22.95 4.56
CA LEU A 8 10.29 22.29 4.64
C LEU A 8 10.43 21.12 5.62
N SER A 9 10.16 21.40 6.89
CA SER A 9 10.04 20.40 7.94
C SER A 9 8.89 20.78 8.86
N ALA A 10 8.23 19.75 9.40
CA ALA A 10 7.08 19.78 10.30
C ALA A 10 5.70 19.88 9.64
N GLY A 11 5.12 18.72 9.32
CA GLY A 11 3.72 18.62 8.94
C GLY A 11 3.18 17.19 8.93
N LEU A 12 3.61 16.32 9.85
CA LEU A 12 3.05 14.96 9.96
C LEU A 12 3.23 14.34 11.36
N VAL A 13 2.78 15.02 12.43
CA VAL A 13 2.80 14.43 13.80
C VAL A 13 1.51 14.65 14.61
N ALA A 14 0.57 15.48 14.18
CA ALA A 14 -0.49 15.96 15.08
C ALA A 14 -1.81 15.16 15.10
N LEU A 15 -1.94 14.01 14.42
CA LEU A 15 -3.23 13.28 14.39
C LEU A 15 -3.34 12.10 15.37
N ALA A 16 -2.26 11.69 16.03
CA ALA A 16 -2.27 10.56 16.97
C ALA A 16 -2.79 10.91 18.38
N ALA A 17 -3.08 12.18 18.68
CA ALA A 17 -3.35 12.66 20.04
C ALA A 17 -4.84 12.82 20.40
N LEU A 18 -5.78 12.41 19.54
CA LEU A 18 -7.22 12.65 19.74
C LEU A 18 -8.08 11.38 19.86
N VAL A 19 -7.49 10.19 19.99
CA VAL A 19 -8.27 8.95 20.15
C VAL A 19 -8.45 8.65 21.64
N PRO A 20 -9.70 8.57 22.15
CA PRO A 20 -9.96 8.18 23.53
C PRO A 20 -9.47 6.74 23.75
N VAL A 21 -8.70 6.56 24.82
CA VAL A 21 -8.29 5.25 25.34
C VAL A 21 -9.45 4.75 26.20
N ASP A 22 -10.41 4.06 25.59
CA ASP A 22 -11.37 3.26 26.35
C ASP A 22 -10.82 1.86 26.60
N ALA A 23 -10.99 1.44 27.85
CA ALA A 23 -10.28 0.35 28.50
C ALA A 23 -10.85 -1.05 28.20
N TRP A 24 -9.96 -2.02 28.42
CA TRP A 24 -10.08 -3.49 28.35
C TRP A 24 -11.47 -4.11 28.55
N GLY A 25 -11.85 -4.96 27.60
CA GLY A 25 -12.89 -5.98 27.74
C GLY A 25 -12.32 -7.36 27.42
N ALA A 26 -12.55 -8.33 28.31
CA ALA A 26 -12.10 -9.71 28.19
C ALA A 26 -12.67 -10.40 26.93
N GLY A 27 -11.78 -10.74 25.99
CA GLY A 27 -12.09 -11.43 24.72
C GLY A 27 -11.03 -11.19 23.61
N ASP A 28 -9.78 -10.91 23.97
CA ASP A 28 -8.85 -10.20 23.09
C ASP A 28 -8.07 -11.13 22.13
N THR A 29 -8.49 -11.19 20.87
CA THR A 29 -7.73 -11.70 19.74
C THR A 29 -7.26 -10.53 18.85
N THR A 30 -6.52 -9.62 19.49
CA THR A 30 -5.81 -8.43 19.01
C THR A 30 -6.57 -7.62 17.95
N TYR A 31 -7.45 -6.74 18.42
CA TYR A 31 -8.22 -5.77 17.64
C TYR A 31 -9.10 -6.33 16.50
N GLY A 32 -9.39 -7.64 16.52
CA GLY A 32 -10.16 -8.35 15.51
C GLY A 32 -9.33 -8.94 14.37
N ARG A 33 -7.99 -8.85 14.41
CA ARG A 33 -7.11 -9.36 13.33
C ARG A 33 -7.03 -10.87 13.26
N VAL A 34 -7.29 -11.55 14.37
CA VAL A 34 -7.14 -13.01 14.50
C VAL A 34 -8.51 -13.70 14.58
N GLU A 35 -9.58 -12.97 14.26
CA GLU A 35 -10.94 -13.53 14.17
C GLU A 35 -11.14 -14.37 12.89
N GLY A 36 -10.33 -14.15 11.85
CA GLY A 36 -10.34 -14.96 10.63
C GLY A 36 -8.97 -15.09 9.99
N ALA A 37 -8.87 -16.02 9.06
CA ALA A 37 -7.61 -16.40 8.44
C ALA A 37 -7.25 -15.50 7.24
N LEU A 38 -8.25 -14.88 6.59
CA LEU A 38 -8.08 -14.11 5.37
C LEU A 38 -8.69 -12.71 5.53
N GLU A 39 -7.91 -11.69 5.24
CA GLU A 39 -8.36 -10.30 5.13
C GLU A 39 -8.44 -9.91 3.65
N LEU A 40 -9.54 -9.27 3.24
CA LEU A 40 -9.66 -8.61 1.95
C LEU A 40 -9.70 -7.09 2.15
N ALA A 41 -8.96 -6.38 1.30
CA ALA A 41 -8.91 -4.93 1.31
C ALA A 41 -9.05 -4.35 -0.11
N PRO A 42 -10.29 -4.20 -0.63
CA PRO A 42 -10.53 -3.37 -1.81
C PRO A 42 -10.36 -1.89 -1.47
N GLY A 43 -9.75 -1.14 -2.39
CA GLY A 43 -9.43 0.27 -2.20
C GLY A 43 -9.50 1.11 -3.47
N LEU A 44 -9.65 2.41 -3.24
CA LEU A 44 -9.74 3.46 -4.24
C LEU A 44 -8.80 4.60 -3.86
N GLY A 45 -8.07 5.14 -4.83
CA GLY A 45 -7.08 6.17 -4.55
C GLY A 45 -6.57 6.92 -5.77
N ALA A 46 -5.44 7.59 -5.58
CA ALA A 46 -4.71 8.26 -6.63
C ALA A 46 -3.20 8.03 -6.50
N THR A 47 -2.57 7.67 -7.60
CA THR A 47 -1.11 7.56 -7.72
C THR A 47 -0.53 8.83 -8.31
N LEU A 48 0.43 9.41 -7.60
CA LEU A 48 1.29 10.50 -8.06
C LEU A 48 2.58 9.90 -8.61
N ALA A 49 2.85 10.13 -9.89
CA ALA A 49 4.09 9.74 -10.55
C ALA A 49 4.63 10.91 -11.39
N SER A 50 5.78 10.72 -12.05
CA SER A 50 6.45 11.76 -12.85
C SER A 50 5.57 12.43 -13.92
N TYR A 51 4.50 11.77 -14.35
CA TYR A 51 3.60 12.23 -15.41
C TYR A 51 2.23 12.72 -14.91
N GLY A 52 2.04 12.86 -13.59
CA GLY A 52 0.84 13.42 -12.98
C GLY A 52 0.10 12.47 -12.04
N ALA A 53 -1.06 12.93 -11.56
CA ALA A 53 -1.96 12.16 -10.72
C ALA A 53 -2.85 11.24 -11.57
N ARG A 54 -3.01 9.98 -11.14
CA ARG A 54 -3.80 8.95 -11.83
C ARG A 54 -4.75 8.31 -10.82
N PRO A 55 -6.05 8.15 -11.11
CA PRO A 55 -6.92 7.33 -10.28
C PRO A 55 -6.41 5.89 -10.23
N THR A 56 -6.55 5.28 -9.06
CA THR A 56 -6.01 3.96 -8.77
C THR A 56 -7.07 3.10 -8.08
N LEU A 57 -7.22 1.88 -8.57
CA LEU A 57 -7.93 0.80 -7.89
C LEU A 57 -6.92 -0.12 -7.25
N GLU A 58 -7.25 -0.62 -6.07
CA GLU A 58 -6.42 -1.53 -5.32
C GLU A 58 -7.25 -2.68 -4.79
N LEU A 59 -6.68 -3.87 -4.80
CA LEU A 59 -7.23 -5.03 -4.13
C LEU A 59 -6.09 -5.77 -3.45
N ARG A 60 -6.25 -6.04 -2.16
CA ARG A 60 -5.28 -6.81 -1.39
C ARG A 60 -5.97 -7.97 -0.68
N GLY A 61 -5.29 -9.10 -0.63
CA GLY A 61 -5.73 -10.28 0.10
C GLY A 61 -4.60 -10.75 0.99
N ARG A 62 -4.81 -10.81 2.31
CA ARG A 62 -3.77 -11.10 3.30
C ARG A 62 -4.17 -12.25 4.19
N TYR A 63 -3.29 -13.21 4.33
CA TYR A 63 -3.39 -14.26 5.33
C TYR A 63 -2.95 -13.71 6.69
N LEU A 64 -3.81 -13.89 7.71
CA LEU A 64 -3.62 -13.42 9.10
C LEU A 64 -3.23 -11.93 9.20
N SER A 65 -3.76 -11.09 8.31
CA SER A 65 -3.40 -9.67 8.20
C SER A 65 -1.88 -9.40 8.10
N MET A 66 -1.10 -10.39 7.64
CA MET A 66 0.37 -10.38 7.69
C MET A 66 0.99 -10.48 6.29
N ALA A 67 0.65 -11.52 5.53
CA ALA A 67 1.30 -11.81 4.25
C ALA A 67 0.25 -12.09 3.19
N GLY A 68 0.44 -11.53 2.01
CA GLY A 68 -0.63 -11.52 1.03
C GLY A 68 -0.18 -11.23 -0.39
N VAL A 69 -1.17 -11.03 -1.23
CA VAL A 69 -1.02 -10.56 -2.60
C VAL A 69 -1.74 -9.23 -2.78
N PHE A 70 -1.23 -8.42 -3.70
CA PHE A 70 -1.88 -7.19 -4.11
C PHE A 70 -2.07 -7.16 -5.63
N VAL A 71 -3.08 -6.41 -6.05
CA VAL A 71 -3.31 -6.01 -7.43
C VAL A 71 -3.67 -4.53 -7.42
N THR A 72 -2.99 -3.73 -8.23
CA THR A 72 -3.27 -2.31 -8.43
C THR A 72 -3.50 -2.02 -9.89
N TYR A 73 -4.48 -1.17 -10.18
CA TYR A 73 -4.78 -0.69 -11.53
C TYR A 73 -4.81 0.82 -11.54
N GLU A 74 -3.96 1.44 -12.37
CA GLU A 74 -3.92 2.88 -12.58
C GLU A 74 -4.42 3.25 -13.98
N GLU A 75 -5.34 4.20 -14.04
CA GLU A 75 -5.87 4.74 -15.30
C GLU A 75 -5.32 6.14 -15.56
N GLY A 76 -4.89 6.39 -16.79
CA GLY A 76 -4.38 7.68 -17.25
C GLY A 76 -5.36 8.33 -18.22
N PHE A 77 -5.95 9.46 -17.83
CA PHE A 77 -6.90 10.16 -18.69
C PHE A 77 -6.18 11.08 -19.68
N GLY A 78 -6.36 10.81 -20.98
CA GLY A 78 -5.87 11.67 -22.06
C GLY A 78 -5.12 10.90 -23.17
N THR A 79 -4.65 11.64 -24.17
CA THR A 79 -3.94 11.09 -25.33
C THR A 79 -2.41 11.16 -25.19
N ARG A 80 -1.90 11.96 -24.24
CA ARG A 80 -0.46 12.18 -24.01
C ARG A 80 0.04 11.62 -22.67
N VAL A 81 -0.76 10.84 -21.96
CA VAL A 81 -0.36 10.24 -20.68
C VAL A 81 0.43 8.96 -20.96
N ASP A 82 1.64 8.88 -20.39
CA ASP A 82 2.49 7.71 -20.45
C ASP A 82 2.81 7.24 -19.01
N PRO A 83 2.44 6.02 -18.62
CA PRO A 83 1.60 5.06 -19.36
C PRO A 83 0.11 5.43 -19.30
N ARG A 84 -0.66 5.00 -20.31
CA ARG A 84 -2.13 5.16 -20.31
C ARG A 84 -2.78 4.27 -19.26
N ARG A 85 -2.38 3.00 -19.19
CA ARG A 85 -2.84 2.04 -18.19
C ARG A 85 -1.65 1.38 -17.54
N LEU A 86 -1.77 1.07 -16.26
CA LEU A 86 -0.77 0.30 -15.54
C LEU A 86 -1.48 -0.68 -14.62
N LEU A 87 -1.08 -1.94 -14.69
CA LEU A 87 -1.48 -2.99 -13.76
C LEU A 87 -0.23 -3.42 -13.00
N ALA A 88 -0.25 -3.44 -11.68
CA ALA A 88 0.80 -4.08 -10.90
C ALA A 88 0.21 -5.17 -10.01
N THR A 89 1.00 -6.20 -9.77
CA THR A 89 0.62 -7.29 -8.88
C THR A 89 1.86 -7.92 -8.27
N GLY A 90 1.72 -8.47 -7.08
CA GLY A 90 2.85 -9.01 -6.35
C GLY A 90 2.46 -9.50 -4.97
N ILE A 91 3.48 -9.62 -4.13
CA ILE A 91 3.34 -10.03 -2.74
C ILE A 91 3.51 -8.83 -1.81
N GLU A 92 2.82 -8.90 -0.68
CA GLU A 92 2.95 -7.97 0.43
C GLU A 92 3.28 -8.75 1.71
N VAL A 93 4.14 -8.20 2.56
CA VAL A 93 4.35 -8.68 3.94
C VAL A 93 4.35 -7.53 4.94
N ARG A 94 3.78 -7.76 6.12
CA ARG A 94 3.68 -6.81 7.24
C ARG A 94 4.47 -7.34 8.43
N PRO A 95 5.80 -7.10 8.47
CA PRO A 95 6.67 -7.76 9.44
C PRO A 95 6.43 -7.28 10.88
N LEU A 96 5.94 -6.04 11.06
CA LEU A 96 5.85 -5.44 12.40
C LEU A 96 4.74 -6.08 13.24
N PHE A 97 3.58 -6.35 12.64
CA PHE A 97 2.46 -7.02 13.31
C PHE A 97 2.91 -8.30 14.04
N PHE A 98 3.41 -9.26 13.27
CA PHE A 98 3.73 -10.58 13.82
C PHE A 98 4.90 -10.52 14.82
N ALA A 99 5.91 -9.69 14.55
CA ALA A 99 7.05 -9.54 15.43
C ALA A 99 6.69 -8.88 16.77
N ARG A 100 5.73 -7.94 16.77
CA ARG A 100 5.25 -7.25 17.97
C ARG A 100 4.27 -8.11 18.76
N TRP A 101 3.32 -8.74 18.07
CA TRP A 101 2.34 -9.65 18.67
C TRP A 101 3.01 -10.82 19.39
N LEU A 102 3.93 -11.54 18.75
CA LEU A 102 4.65 -12.68 19.37
C LEU A 102 5.51 -12.32 20.60
N LYS A 103 5.81 -11.03 20.80
CA LYS A 103 6.71 -10.55 21.85
C LYS A 103 5.97 -9.70 22.89
N ASP A 104 4.65 -9.65 22.83
CA ASP A 104 3.78 -8.81 23.67
C ASP A 104 4.28 -7.34 23.70
N LYS A 105 4.58 -6.78 22.52
CA LYS A 105 5.08 -5.40 22.34
C LYS A 105 4.02 -4.40 21.88
N GLU A 106 2.77 -4.75 22.06
CA GLU A 106 1.64 -3.83 21.89
C GLU A 106 1.70 -2.71 22.93
N VAL A 107 1.33 -1.50 22.53
CA VAL A 107 1.29 -0.33 23.41
C VAL A 107 -0.05 -0.27 24.17
N GLY A 108 -1.04 -1.04 23.73
CA GLY A 108 -2.38 -1.12 24.31
C GLY A 108 -3.34 -0.10 23.73
N SER A 109 -2.94 0.62 22.68
CA SER A 109 -3.79 1.57 21.97
C SER A 109 -4.08 1.03 20.57
N ALA A 110 -5.33 0.61 20.34
CA ALA A 110 -5.74 -0.02 19.09
C ALA A 110 -5.31 0.78 17.86
N PHE A 111 -5.54 2.10 17.85
CA PHE A 111 -5.14 2.96 16.74
C PHE A 111 -3.62 2.95 16.50
N VAL A 112 -2.82 3.11 17.56
CA VAL A 112 -1.35 3.19 17.46
C VAL A 112 -0.77 1.85 17.06
N ASP A 113 -1.24 0.77 17.67
CA ASP A 113 -0.76 -0.58 17.40
C ASP A 113 -1.09 -0.99 15.96
N LEU A 114 -2.34 -0.80 15.51
CA LEU A 114 -2.74 -1.05 14.12
C LEU A 114 -1.95 -0.20 13.11
N ALA A 115 -1.70 1.08 13.40
CA ALA A 115 -0.93 1.97 12.52
C ALA A 115 0.55 1.56 12.39
N ILE A 116 1.17 1.12 13.48
CA ILE A 116 2.56 0.60 13.44
C ILE A 116 2.59 -0.73 12.69
N ASP A 117 1.63 -1.59 12.99
CA ASP A 117 1.58 -2.96 12.47
C ASP A 117 1.11 -3.07 11.02
N SER A 118 0.63 -1.98 10.43
CA SER A 118 0.25 -1.90 9.02
C SER A 118 1.43 -1.61 8.08
N PHE A 119 2.63 -1.39 8.62
CA PHE A 119 3.82 -1.21 7.80
C PHE A 119 4.03 -2.40 6.88
N ALA A 120 4.02 -2.13 5.57
CA ALA A 120 4.04 -3.13 4.53
C ALA A 120 5.31 -3.02 3.68
N LEU A 121 5.84 -4.18 3.30
CA LEU A 121 6.85 -4.35 2.27
C LEU A 121 6.20 -5.02 1.07
N GLU A 122 6.36 -4.44 -0.11
CA GLU A 122 5.74 -4.91 -1.35
C GLU A 122 6.79 -5.18 -2.40
N LEU A 123 6.65 -6.32 -3.09
CA LEU A 123 7.47 -6.68 -4.24
C LEU A 123 6.58 -7.32 -5.31
N GLY A 124 6.70 -6.86 -6.54
CA GLY A 124 5.85 -7.35 -7.62
C GLY A 124 6.37 -7.02 -9.00
N ALA A 125 5.53 -7.31 -9.99
CA ALA A 125 5.71 -6.92 -11.38
C ALA A 125 4.66 -5.87 -11.76
N PHE A 126 5.00 -5.05 -12.75
CA PHE A 126 4.04 -4.14 -13.37
C PHE A 126 3.99 -4.34 -14.88
N PHE A 127 2.83 -4.05 -15.45
CA PHE A 127 2.49 -4.11 -16.86
C PHE A 127 1.87 -2.78 -17.25
N ALA A 128 2.56 -2.02 -18.08
CA ALA A 128 2.20 -0.69 -18.50
C ALA A 128 1.82 -0.67 -19.99
N GLN A 129 0.92 0.24 -20.33
CA GLN A 129 0.50 0.53 -21.70
C GLN A 129 1.05 1.89 -22.13
N PRO A 130 2.13 1.94 -22.93
CA PRO A 130 2.61 3.18 -23.53
C PRO A 130 1.56 3.80 -24.49
N PRO A 131 1.65 5.11 -24.80
CA PRO A 131 0.77 5.75 -25.77
C PRO A 131 0.78 5.04 -27.13
N GLY A 132 -0.40 4.74 -27.67
CA GLY A 132 -0.56 4.09 -28.98
C GLY A 132 -0.19 2.59 -29.02
N ARG A 133 0.15 1.97 -27.89
CA ARG A 133 0.49 0.54 -27.79
C ARG A 133 -0.49 -0.24 -26.92
N GLY A 134 -0.30 -1.56 -26.84
CA GLY A 134 -1.06 -2.48 -25.97
C GLY A 134 -0.57 -2.49 -24.51
N LEU A 135 -1.39 -3.04 -23.62
CA LEU A 135 -1.00 -3.27 -22.22
C LEU A 135 0.03 -4.40 -22.13
N GLY A 136 1.07 -4.21 -21.32
CA GLY A 136 2.15 -5.20 -21.13
C GLY A 136 3.35 -5.01 -22.06
N GLU A 137 3.25 -4.08 -23.02
CA GLU A 137 4.34 -3.67 -23.90
C GLU A 137 5.53 -3.05 -23.14
N ARG A 138 5.27 -2.49 -21.96
CA ARG A 138 6.32 -2.14 -21.00
C ARG A 138 6.06 -2.90 -19.71
N MET A 139 7.01 -3.72 -19.29
CA MET A 139 6.93 -4.48 -18.05
C MET A 139 8.19 -4.30 -17.22
N GLY A 140 8.09 -4.58 -15.93
CA GLY A 140 9.22 -4.50 -15.03
C GLY A 140 8.86 -4.91 -13.63
N LEU A 141 9.78 -4.66 -12.70
CA LEU A 141 9.62 -4.93 -11.28
C LEU A 141 9.17 -3.68 -10.54
N GLN A 142 8.41 -3.87 -9.47
CA GLN A 142 8.00 -2.84 -8.54
C GLN A 142 8.41 -3.26 -7.12
N ALA A 143 9.01 -2.32 -6.39
CA ALA A 143 9.22 -2.46 -4.95
C ALA A 143 8.62 -1.23 -4.25
N SER A 144 7.84 -1.46 -3.19
CA SER A 144 7.16 -0.41 -2.45
C SER A 144 7.18 -0.67 -0.94
N LEU A 145 7.00 0.44 -0.21
CA LEU A 145 6.68 0.45 1.21
C LEU A 145 5.27 1.01 1.37
N GLY A 146 4.52 0.47 2.32
CA GLY A 146 3.15 0.90 2.61
C GLY A 146 2.94 1.20 4.08
N ILE A 147 1.99 2.08 4.36
CA ILE A 147 1.38 2.24 5.68
C ILE A 147 -0.12 2.44 5.48
N GLU A 148 -0.90 1.87 6.38
CA GLU A 148 -2.36 1.99 6.37
C GLU A 148 -2.84 2.40 7.76
N LEU A 149 -3.46 3.57 7.83
CA LEU A 149 -3.90 4.16 9.09
C LEU A 149 -5.39 3.85 9.29
N PRO A 150 -5.75 3.15 10.36
CA PRO A 150 -7.16 2.86 10.61
C PRO A 150 -7.92 4.15 10.93
N LEU A 151 -9.12 4.34 10.38
CA LEU A 151 -9.96 5.48 10.77
C LEU A 151 -10.76 5.22 12.06
N PHE A 152 -10.85 3.95 12.46
CA PHE A 152 -11.52 3.50 13.67
C PHE A 152 -10.57 2.61 14.48
N GLY A 153 -10.73 2.48 15.80
CA GLY A 153 -9.86 1.63 16.64
C GLY A 153 -10.07 0.12 16.46
N LYS A 154 -10.25 -0.35 15.22
CA LYS A 154 -10.57 -1.73 14.86
C LYS A 154 -9.77 -2.15 13.62
N ALA A 155 -9.44 -3.43 13.53
CA ALA A 155 -8.76 -4.01 12.36
C ALA A 155 -9.65 -4.03 11.12
N GLU A 156 -10.95 -4.19 11.30
CA GLU A 156 -11.94 -4.09 10.24
C GLU A 156 -12.44 -2.66 10.08
N GLY A 157 -12.74 -2.29 8.84
CA GLY A 157 -13.32 -1.01 8.48
C GLY A 157 -12.43 -0.18 7.56
N LEU A 158 -12.59 1.13 7.63
CA LEU A 158 -11.98 2.04 6.67
C LEU A 158 -10.57 2.46 7.10
N PHE A 159 -9.61 2.36 6.19
CA PHE A 159 -8.22 2.74 6.38
C PHE A 159 -7.80 3.80 5.36
N LEU A 160 -6.99 4.76 5.80
CA LEU A 160 -6.26 5.66 4.92
C LEU A 160 -4.95 5.00 4.50
N THR A 161 -4.75 4.80 3.21
CA THR A 161 -3.60 4.08 2.68
C THR A 161 -2.58 5.02 2.05
N ALA A 162 -1.30 4.70 2.22
CA ALA A 162 -0.20 5.39 1.59
C ALA A 162 0.90 4.39 1.21
N HIS A 163 1.17 4.26 -0.10
CA HIS A 163 2.16 3.33 -0.65
C HIS A 163 3.14 4.08 -1.54
N GLY A 164 4.43 3.99 -1.25
CA GLY A 164 5.48 4.69 -1.99
C GLY A 164 6.55 3.72 -2.45
N GLY A 165 7.04 3.89 -3.68
CA GLY A 165 7.99 2.92 -4.23
C GLY A 165 8.66 3.33 -5.52
N GLY A 166 9.40 2.38 -6.06
CA GLY A 166 10.11 2.47 -7.33
C GLY A 166 9.69 1.37 -8.29
N ARG A 167 9.59 1.73 -9.56
CA ARG A 167 9.41 0.83 -10.69
C ARG A 167 10.70 0.78 -11.51
N PHE A 168 11.10 -0.42 -11.84
CA PHE A 168 12.33 -0.73 -12.55
C PHE A 168 11.96 -1.57 -13.76
N SER A 169 11.99 -0.97 -14.95
CA SER A 169 11.93 -1.74 -16.18
C SER A 169 13.31 -1.72 -16.82
N ASP A 170 13.95 -2.88 -16.82
CA ASP A 170 14.91 -3.18 -17.86
C ASP A 170 14.10 -3.47 -19.12
N ARG A 171 14.53 -2.90 -20.22
CA ARG A 171 14.00 -3.27 -21.53
C ARG A 171 14.47 -4.68 -21.89
N LEU A 172 13.97 -5.71 -21.19
CA LEU A 172 14.12 -7.11 -21.60
C LEU A 172 13.50 -7.37 -23.00
N ALA A 173 12.86 -6.36 -23.60
CA ALA A 173 12.32 -6.34 -24.95
C ALA A 173 12.82 -5.18 -25.85
N ALA A 174 13.89 -4.43 -25.52
CA ALA A 174 14.45 -3.48 -26.48
C ALA A 174 15.58 -4.09 -27.29
N GLU A 175 15.44 -4.00 -28.60
CA GLU A 175 16.48 -4.32 -29.58
C GLU A 175 17.69 -3.39 -29.51
N ASP A 176 17.59 -2.24 -28.82
CA ASP A 176 18.64 -1.21 -28.79
C ASP A 176 19.31 -1.08 -27.40
N PRO A 177 20.61 -1.44 -27.27
CA PRO A 177 21.40 -1.33 -26.04
C PRO A 177 21.75 0.11 -25.62
N SER A 178 21.46 1.13 -26.43
CA SER A 178 21.69 2.56 -26.09
C SER A 178 20.69 3.14 -25.07
N THR A 179 19.74 2.32 -24.64
CA THR A 179 18.43 2.81 -24.25
C THR A 179 18.23 2.51 -22.74
N ARG A 180 18.63 3.49 -21.91
CA ARG A 180 18.78 3.43 -20.42
C ARG A 180 17.58 2.81 -19.70
N ALA A 181 17.85 2.00 -18.66
CA ALA A 181 16.85 1.46 -17.73
C ALA A 181 15.93 2.57 -17.19
N GLU A 182 14.63 2.40 -17.33
CA GLU A 182 13.64 3.38 -16.89
C GLU A 182 13.33 3.13 -15.42
N ARG A 183 13.57 4.17 -14.60
CA ARG A 183 13.27 4.18 -13.16
C ARG A 183 12.22 5.23 -12.90
N ALA A 184 11.09 4.81 -12.34
CA ALA A 184 10.00 5.72 -12.00
C ALA A 184 9.63 5.57 -10.52
N ALA A 185 9.64 6.68 -9.79
CA ALA A 185 9.10 6.73 -8.44
C ALA A 185 7.60 7.00 -8.49
N PHE A 186 6.86 6.44 -7.53
CA PHE A 186 5.43 6.72 -7.37
C PHE A 186 5.07 6.79 -5.89
N VAL A 187 3.98 7.49 -5.61
CA VAL A 187 3.29 7.46 -4.32
C VAL A 187 1.79 7.36 -4.57
N THR A 188 1.13 6.39 -3.96
CA THR A 188 -0.31 6.18 -4.01
C THR A 188 -0.91 6.53 -2.67
N PHE A 189 -1.97 7.32 -2.67
CA PHE A 189 -2.81 7.58 -1.49
C PHE A 189 -4.22 7.11 -1.77
N GLY A 190 -4.91 6.56 -0.77
CA GLY A 190 -6.27 6.06 -0.98
C GLY A 190 -7.02 5.76 0.29
N LEU A 191 -8.20 5.18 0.10
CA LEU A 191 -9.01 4.59 1.14
C LEU A 191 -9.24 3.12 0.79
N ALA A 192 -9.06 2.24 1.77
CA ALA A 192 -9.34 0.82 1.63
C ALA A 192 -10.27 0.35 2.74
N TRP A 193 -11.21 -0.54 2.40
CA TRP A 193 -12.07 -1.19 3.37
C TRP A 193 -11.49 -2.55 3.73
N HIS A 194 -11.20 -2.78 5.00
CA HIS A 194 -10.65 -4.03 5.52
C HIS A 194 -11.77 -4.90 6.08
N GLU A 195 -11.84 -6.14 5.61
CA GLU A 195 -12.82 -7.13 6.06
C GLU A 195 -12.12 -8.46 6.28
N THR A 196 -12.34 -9.05 7.46
CA THR A 196 -11.79 -10.36 7.81
C THR A 196 -12.82 -11.45 7.53
N ILE A 197 -12.37 -12.54 6.94
CA ILE A 197 -13.19 -13.66 6.50
C ILE A 197 -12.72 -14.91 7.22
N GLU A 198 -13.66 -15.57 7.89
CA GLU A 198 -13.47 -16.92 8.39
C GLU A 198 -13.39 -17.90 7.21
N VAL A 199 -12.25 -18.53 7.04
CA VAL A 199 -12.11 -19.65 6.10
C VAL A 199 -12.31 -20.92 6.90
N GLY A 200 -13.56 -21.41 6.91
CA GLY A 200 -13.90 -22.70 7.50
C GLY A 200 -13.21 -23.82 6.73
N LEU A 201 -12.13 -24.38 7.29
CA LEU A 201 -11.80 -25.78 7.03
C LEU A 201 -12.81 -26.60 7.84
N THR A 202 -13.98 -26.88 7.28
CA THR A 202 -14.86 -27.91 7.85
C THR A 202 -14.08 -29.23 7.91
N PRO A 203 -14.07 -29.94 9.05
CA PRO A 203 -13.50 -31.28 9.16
C PRO A 203 -14.25 -32.30 8.29
#